data_AF-A0A950BUU6-F1
#
_entry.id   AF-A0A950BUU6-F1
#
_cell.length_a   1.000
_cell.length_b   1.000
_cell.length_c   1.000
_cell.angle_alpha   90.00
_cell.angle_beta   90.00
_cell.angle_gamma   90.00
#
_symmetry.space_group_name_H-M   'P 1'
#
loop_
_entity.id
_entity.type
_entity.pdbx_description
1 polymer ?
#
loop_
_entity_poly.entity_id
_entity_poly.type
_entity_poly.pdbx_seq_one_letter_code
_entity_poly.pdbx_strand_id
1 'polypeptide(L)'
;MSLQRFGQEEAQRFKWIQSEKEGRDLGDQAIKLWVLQHWNGFLRQRWIEHLQGKTCWIELQKEDFGLLQRRFRTSPLINAILDRLKVLKENLDIILWAQDVFSRSEMQDVLDILEELDVNSCRIRCEFDPKKELAGGSKQWAELFRESGFPEASPRS
;
A
#
# COMPACT_ATOMS: atom_id res chain seq x y z
N MET A 1 17.84 0.47 -2.03
CA MET A 1 17.14 1.77 -2.10
C MET A 1 16.36 1.97 -0.82
N SER A 2 16.14 3.21 -0.36
CA SER A 2 15.31 3.49 0.82
C SER A 2 13.87 3.75 0.41
N LEU A 3 12.95 2.95 0.95
CA LEU A 3 11.51 3.07 0.79
C LEU A 3 11.00 4.35 1.47
N GLN A 4 11.52 4.68 2.65
CA GLN A 4 11.13 5.90 3.37
C GLN A 4 11.48 7.14 2.56
N ARG A 5 12.73 7.22 2.09
CA ARG A 5 13.18 8.35 1.26
C ARG A 5 12.37 8.46 -0.02
N PHE A 6 12.11 7.35 -0.70
CA PHE A 6 11.34 7.36 -1.94
C PHE A 6 9.88 7.80 -1.71
N GLY A 7 9.26 7.30 -0.65
CA GLY A 7 7.92 7.74 -0.24
C GLY A 7 7.88 9.22 0.12
N GLN A 8 8.91 9.73 0.80
CA GLN A 8 9.01 11.15 1.13
C GLN A 8 9.10 12.02 -0.13
N GLU A 9 9.90 11.61 -1.13
CA GLU A 9 10.01 12.31 -2.41
C GLU A 9 8.68 12.33 -3.16
N GLU A 10 7.91 11.24 -3.17
CA GLU A 10 6.55 11.21 -3.73
C GLU A 10 5.58 12.12 -2.97
N ALA A 11 5.62 12.11 -1.63
CA ALA A 11 4.76 12.97 -0.81
C ALA A 11 5.07 14.46 -1.04
N GLN A 12 6.34 14.84 -1.21
CA GLN A 12 6.73 16.21 -1.54
C GLN A 12 6.25 16.64 -2.93
N ARG A 13 6.32 15.75 -3.92
CA ARG A 13 5.74 16.01 -5.26
C ARG A 13 4.23 16.19 -5.18
N PHE A 14 3.54 15.35 -4.41
CA PHE A 14 2.12 15.50 -4.16
C PHE A 14 1.79 16.85 -3.52
N LYS A 15 2.52 17.25 -2.46
CA LYS A 15 2.39 18.57 -1.82
C LYS A 15 2.52 19.68 -2.85
N TRP A 16 3.58 19.67 -3.66
CA TRP A 16 3.78 20.70 -4.67
C TRP A 16 2.60 20.80 -5.64
N ILE A 17 2.16 19.68 -6.21
CA ILE A 17 1.02 19.64 -7.15
C ILE A 17 -0.26 20.19 -6.51
N GLN A 18 -0.54 19.87 -5.24
CA GLN A 18 -1.74 20.35 -4.56
C GLN A 18 -1.62 21.84 -4.19
N SER A 19 -0.45 22.30 -3.77
CA SER A 19 -0.20 23.73 -3.51
C SER A 19 -0.39 24.58 -4.77
N GLU A 20 0.06 24.10 -5.93
CA GLU A 20 -0.16 24.78 -7.22
C GLU A 20 -1.65 24.88 -7.57
N LYS A 21 -2.42 23.79 -7.34
CA LYS A 21 -3.87 23.77 -7.60
C LYS A 21 -4.65 24.74 -6.71
N GLU A 22 -4.25 24.85 -5.44
CA GLU A 22 -4.92 25.70 -4.45
C GLU A 22 -4.40 27.15 -4.46
N GLY A 23 -3.38 27.46 -5.26
CA GLY A 23 -2.78 28.79 -5.36
C GLY A 23 -2.10 29.25 -4.06
N ARG A 24 -1.80 28.34 -3.13
CA ARG A 24 -1.15 28.61 -1.84
C ARG A 24 -0.39 27.39 -1.33
N ASP A 25 0.63 27.59 -0.49
CA ASP A 25 1.32 26.46 0.13
C ASP A 25 0.44 25.75 1.17
N LEU A 26 0.20 24.46 0.96
CA LEU A 26 -0.55 23.60 1.88
C LEU A 26 0.31 23.06 3.03
N GLY A 27 1.63 23.25 3.00
CA GLY A 27 2.52 22.87 4.10
C GLY A 27 2.47 21.37 4.42
N ASP A 28 2.60 21.04 5.70
CA ASP A 28 2.62 19.66 6.21
C ASP A 28 1.27 18.95 6.08
N GLN A 29 0.18 19.69 5.90
CA GLN A 29 -1.16 19.11 5.78
C GLN A 29 -1.29 18.26 4.51
N ALA A 30 -0.66 18.66 3.40
CA ALA A 30 -0.63 17.86 2.18
C ALA A 30 0.15 16.55 2.36
N ILE A 31 1.21 16.56 3.17
CA ILE A 31 1.98 15.35 3.50
C ILE A 31 1.14 14.41 4.36
N LYS A 32 0.45 14.93 5.40
CA LYS A 32 -0.49 14.14 6.21
C LYS A 32 -1.57 13.47 5.36
N LEU A 33 -2.14 14.23 4.42
CA LEU A 33 -3.14 13.71 3.49
C LEU A 33 -2.58 12.56 2.65
N TRP A 34 -1.38 12.74 2.10
CA TRP A 34 -0.72 11.72 1.31
C TRP A 34 -0.44 10.45 2.12
N VAL A 35 0.05 10.58 3.36
CA VAL A 35 0.32 9.44 4.23
C VAL A 35 -0.97 8.67 4.52
N LEU A 36 -2.06 9.37 4.86
CA LEU A 36 -3.35 8.75 5.16
C LEU A 36 -3.94 8.01 3.95
N GLN A 37 -3.81 8.56 2.75
CA GLN A 37 -4.48 8.04 1.55
C GLN A 37 -3.62 7.07 0.73
N HIS A 38 -2.30 7.28 0.70
CA HIS A 38 -1.43 6.65 -0.28
C HIS A 38 -0.34 5.77 0.33
N TRP A 39 0.06 5.96 1.59
CA TRP A 39 1.19 5.22 2.18
C TRP A 39 1.04 3.70 2.09
N ASN A 40 -0.12 3.16 2.47
CA ASN A 40 -0.34 1.71 2.46
C ASN A 40 -0.31 1.14 1.04
N GLY A 41 -0.89 1.85 0.06
CA GLY A 41 -0.87 1.44 -1.35
C GLY A 41 0.54 1.50 -1.93
N PHE A 42 1.26 2.59 -1.64
CA PHE A 42 2.66 2.76 -1.99
C PHE A 42 3.52 1.63 -1.42
N LEU A 43 3.43 1.39 -0.11
CA LEU A 43 4.17 0.33 0.59
C LEU A 43 3.90 -1.04 -0.04
N ARG A 44 2.63 -1.38 -0.30
CA ARG A 44 2.22 -2.62 -0.94
C ARG A 44 2.85 -2.79 -2.33
N GLN A 45 2.87 -1.74 -3.15
CA GLN A 45 3.48 -1.79 -4.47
C GLN A 45 5.00 -2.04 -4.39
N ARG A 46 5.70 -1.32 -3.51
CA ARG A 46 7.15 -1.49 -3.32
C ARG A 46 7.48 -2.87 -2.76
N TRP A 47 6.63 -3.38 -1.89
CA TRP A 47 6.74 -4.72 -1.35
C TRP A 47 6.58 -5.81 -2.43
N ILE A 48 5.61 -5.69 -3.34
CA ILE A 48 5.48 -6.58 -4.50
C ILE A 48 6.74 -6.53 -5.38
N GLU A 49 7.29 -5.34 -5.65
CA GLU A 49 8.54 -5.20 -6.42
C GLU A 49 9.73 -5.91 -5.75
N HIS A 50 9.78 -5.89 -4.42
CA HIS A 50 10.78 -6.58 -3.61
C HIS A 50 10.72 -8.10 -3.80
N LEU A 51 9.52 -8.64 -3.62
CA LEU A 51 9.22 -10.06 -3.77
C LEU A 51 9.50 -10.57 -5.18
N GLN A 52 9.27 -9.72 -6.19
CA GLN A 52 9.59 -10.01 -7.59
C GLN A 52 11.10 -9.97 -7.89
N GLY A 53 11.92 -9.48 -6.96
CA GLY A 53 13.36 -9.31 -7.16
C GLY A 53 13.71 -8.10 -8.03
N LYS A 54 12.78 -7.15 -8.25
CA LYS A 54 13.00 -5.98 -9.10
C LYS A 54 13.78 -4.88 -8.39
N THR A 55 13.49 -4.65 -7.11
CA THR A 55 14.17 -3.63 -6.31
C THR A 55 14.31 -4.08 -4.87
N CYS A 56 15.54 -4.02 -4.37
CA CYS A 56 15.84 -4.32 -2.98
C CYS A 56 15.65 -3.05 -2.12
N TRP A 57 14.61 -3.06 -1.29
CA TRP A 57 14.25 -2.00 -0.36
C TRP A 57 14.85 -2.36 1.00
N ILE A 58 15.56 -1.42 1.61
CA ILE A 58 16.35 -1.71 2.83
C ILE A 58 15.48 -1.88 4.07
N GLU A 59 14.26 -1.34 4.04
CA GLU A 59 13.29 -1.42 5.13
C GLU A 59 12.47 -2.71 5.13
N LEU A 60 12.56 -3.50 4.04
CA LEU A 60 11.95 -4.83 3.92
C LEU A 60 12.96 -5.91 4.30
N GLN A 61 12.46 -7.09 4.68
CA GLN A 61 13.31 -8.24 5.01
C GLN A 61 14.09 -8.68 3.77
N LYS A 62 15.41 -8.82 3.92
CA LYS A 62 16.30 -9.13 2.79
C LYS A 62 16.04 -10.52 2.23
N GLU A 63 15.58 -11.44 3.07
CA GLU A 63 15.31 -12.84 2.78
C GLU A 63 14.15 -13.00 1.79
N ASP A 64 13.23 -12.03 1.78
CA ASP A 64 12.05 -11.96 0.92
C ASP A 64 12.37 -11.44 -0.48
N PHE A 65 13.56 -10.86 -0.68
CA PHE A 65 13.96 -10.35 -1.98
C PHE A 65 14.00 -11.49 -3.01
N GLY A 66 13.19 -11.35 -4.07
CA GLY A 66 13.07 -12.38 -5.11
C GLY A 66 12.42 -13.68 -4.64
N LEU A 67 11.68 -13.68 -3.51
CA LEU A 67 10.97 -14.85 -2.98
C LEU A 67 10.12 -15.54 -4.06
N LEU A 68 9.45 -14.75 -4.90
CA LEU A 68 8.56 -15.27 -5.94
C LEU A 68 9.30 -16.11 -6.99
N GLN A 69 10.49 -15.66 -7.38
CA GLN A 69 11.34 -16.38 -8.34
C GLN A 69 12.00 -17.61 -7.74
N ARG A 70 12.16 -17.65 -6.41
CA ARG A 70 12.81 -18.76 -5.70
C ARG A 70 11.82 -19.87 -5.34
N ARG A 71 10.64 -19.50 -4.82
CA ARG A 71 9.69 -20.44 -4.21
C ARG A 71 8.54 -20.82 -5.13
N PHE A 72 8.14 -19.91 -6.02
CA PHE A 72 6.95 -20.08 -6.86
C PHE A 72 7.25 -20.09 -8.37
N ARG A 73 8.51 -20.33 -8.76
CA ARG A 73 8.95 -20.30 -10.16
C ARG A 73 8.12 -21.20 -11.09
N THR A 74 7.70 -22.35 -10.59
CA THR A 74 6.95 -23.36 -11.33
C THR A 74 5.44 -23.22 -11.18
N SER A 75 4.97 -22.32 -10.30
CA SER A 75 3.54 -22.13 -10.10
C SER A 75 2.94 -21.39 -11.30
N PRO A 76 1.93 -21.95 -11.98
CA PRO A 76 1.23 -21.24 -13.05
C PRO A 76 0.33 -20.11 -12.51
N LEU A 77 -0.01 -20.14 -11.22
CA LEU A 77 -0.96 -19.22 -10.59
C LEU A 77 -0.31 -17.92 -10.12
N ILE A 78 1.01 -17.93 -9.90
CA ILE A 78 1.68 -16.81 -9.22
C ILE A 78 1.52 -15.49 -9.96
N ASN A 79 1.64 -15.49 -11.29
CA ASN A 79 1.48 -14.26 -12.08
C ASN A 79 0.06 -13.71 -12.00
N ALA A 80 -0.95 -14.59 -12.04
CA ALA A 80 -2.36 -14.20 -11.93
C ALA A 80 -2.65 -13.60 -10.54
N ILE A 81 -2.15 -14.23 -9.47
CA ILE A 81 -2.29 -13.73 -8.10
C ILE A 81 -1.58 -12.37 -7.94
N LEU A 82 -0.38 -12.20 -8.49
CA LEU A 82 0.36 -10.93 -8.43
C LEU A 82 -0.35 -9.79 -9.17
N ASP A 83 -0.93 -10.07 -10.33
CA ASP A 83 -1.70 -9.06 -11.07
C ASP A 83 -2.95 -8.64 -10.29
N ARG A 84 -3.55 -9.57 -9.53
CA ARG A 84 -4.63 -9.24 -8.60
C ARG A 84 -4.16 -8.49 -7.37
N LEU A 85 -3.01 -8.84 -6.78
CA LEU A 85 -2.44 -8.12 -5.62
C LEU A 85 -2.15 -6.64 -5.91
N LYS A 86 -1.86 -6.29 -7.17
CA LYS A 86 -1.65 -4.89 -7.59
C LYS A 86 -2.94 -4.06 -7.64
N VAL A 87 -4.09 -4.70 -7.86
CA VAL A 87 -5.37 -4.02 -8.08
C VAL A 87 -6.30 -4.15 -6.87
N LEU A 88 -6.32 -5.33 -6.26
CA LEU A 88 -7.17 -5.66 -5.12
C LEU A 88 -6.54 -5.18 -3.81
N LYS A 89 -7.40 -4.73 -2.90
CA LYS A 89 -6.99 -4.01 -1.69
C LYS A 89 -6.58 -4.98 -0.59
N GLU A 90 -7.26 -6.13 -0.49
CA GLU A 90 -7.09 -7.07 0.62
C GLU A 90 -6.90 -8.52 0.14
N ASN A 91 -6.33 -9.38 0.99
CA ASN A 91 -6.20 -10.81 0.67
C ASN A 91 -7.57 -11.48 0.54
N LEU A 92 -8.57 -10.99 1.27
CA LEU A 92 -9.95 -11.48 1.17
C LEU A 92 -10.50 -11.29 -0.25
N ASP A 93 -10.26 -10.13 -0.87
CA ASP A 93 -10.68 -9.86 -2.25
C ASP A 93 -10.06 -10.88 -3.22
N ILE A 94 -8.80 -11.27 -2.99
CA ILE A 94 -8.10 -12.24 -3.82
C ILE A 94 -8.68 -13.64 -3.61
N ILE A 95 -8.99 -14.01 -2.37
CA ILE A 95 -9.60 -15.31 -2.04
C ILE A 95 -10.97 -15.42 -2.69
N LEU A 96 -11.80 -14.39 -2.58
CA LEU A 96 -13.14 -14.36 -3.20
C LEU A 96 -13.04 -14.45 -4.73
N TRP A 97 -12.17 -13.65 -5.35
CA TRP A 97 -11.91 -13.74 -6.78
C TRP A 97 -11.40 -15.12 -7.21
N ALA A 98 -10.48 -15.71 -6.43
CA ALA A 98 -9.88 -17.00 -6.74
C ALA A 98 -10.92 -18.13 -6.67
N GLN A 99 -11.88 -18.07 -5.74
CA GLN A 99 -12.98 -19.04 -5.63
C GLN A 99 -13.87 -19.07 -6.89
N ASP A 100 -14.02 -17.92 -7.56
CA ASP A 100 -14.82 -17.82 -8.79
C ASP A 100 -14.05 -18.29 -10.04
N VAL A 101 -12.71 -18.24 -10.02
CA VAL A 101 -11.87 -18.46 -11.21
C VAL A 101 -11.15 -19.80 -11.21
N PHE A 102 -10.77 -20.32 -10.04
CA PHE A 102 -9.93 -21.51 -9.92
C PHE A 102 -10.68 -22.72 -9.40
N SER A 103 -10.16 -23.90 -9.74
CA SER A 103 -10.65 -25.16 -9.18
C SER A 103 -10.32 -25.29 -7.70
N ARG A 104 -11.05 -26.17 -7.00
CA ARG A 104 -10.80 -26.44 -5.58
C ARG A 104 -9.38 -26.94 -5.28
N SER A 105 -8.76 -27.65 -6.22
CA SER A 105 -7.37 -28.10 -6.10
C SER A 105 -6.37 -26.95 -6.21
N GLU A 106 -6.60 -26.01 -7.13
CA GLU A 106 -5.77 -24.81 -7.30
C GLU A 106 -5.95 -23.81 -6.15
N MET A 107 -7.13 -23.79 -5.53
CA MET A 107 -7.38 -22.94 -4.36
C MET A 107 -6.43 -23.21 -3.19
N GLN A 108 -5.94 -24.45 -3.03
CA GLN A 108 -4.95 -24.74 -2.00
C GLN A 108 -3.63 -24.03 -2.32
N ASP A 109 -3.17 -24.09 -3.57
CA ASP A 109 -1.96 -23.38 -4.01
C ASP A 109 -2.11 -21.86 -3.85
N VAL A 110 -3.31 -21.30 -4.09
CA VAL A 110 -3.59 -19.87 -3.86
C VAL A 110 -3.42 -19.52 -2.38
N LEU A 111 -3.96 -20.34 -1.47
CA LEU A 111 -3.84 -20.11 -0.03
C LEU A 111 -2.39 -20.22 0.44
N ASP A 112 -1.66 -21.24 0.00
CA ASP A 112 -0.25 -21.43 0.33
C ASP A 112 0.61 -20.25 -0.17
N ILE A 113 0.32 -19.73 -1.37
CA ILE A 113 0.96 -18.53 -1.90
C ILE A 113 0.62 -17.31 -1.04
N LEU A 114 -0.65 -17.10 -0.66
CA LEU A 114 -1.07 -15.95 0.14
C LEU A 114 -0.54 -15.99 1.57
N GLU A 115 -0.39 -17.18 2.15
CA GLU A 115 0.22 -17.41 3.47
C GLU A 115 1.70 -17.06 3.45
N GLU A 116 2.44 -17.56 2.46
CA GLU A 116 3.86 -17.27 2.26
C GLU A 116 4.12 -15.81 1.89
N LEU A 117 3.19 -15.20 1.18
CA LEU A 117 3.24 -13.78 0.91
C LEU A 117 2.97 -12.97 2.16
N ASP A 118 2.27 -13.45 3.19
CA ASP A 118 1.98 -12.70 4.42
C ASP A 118 1.83 -11.16 4.23
N VAL A 119 0.94 -10.79 3.29
CA VAL A 119 0.70 -9.39 2.87
C VAL A 119 0.35 -8.49 4.08
N ASN A 120 -0.19 -9.10 5.13
CA ASN A 120 -0.62 -8.44 6.36
C ASN A 120 0.54 -8.06 7.28
N SER A 121 1.72 -8.67 7.14
CA SER A 121 2.92 -8.38 7.93
C SER A 121 3.72 -7.19 7.40
N CYS A 122 3.47 -6.72 6.18
CA CYS A 122 4.09 -5.49 5.67
C CYS A 122 3.42 -4.24 6.27
N ARG A 123 3.74 -3.92 7.52
CA ARG A 123 3.24 -2.74 8.26
C ARG A 123 4.40 -1.85 8.67
N ILE A 124 5.03 -1.23 7.69
CA ILE A 124 6.09 -0.24 7.94
C ILE A 124 5.41 1.11 8.24
N ARG A 125 5.81 1.74 9.34
CA ARG A 125 5.35 3.08 9.70
C ARG A 125 5.98 4.10 8.75
N CYS A 126 5.19 5.08 8.31
CA CYS A 126 5.71 6.25 7.59
C CYS A 126 6.54 7.13 8.53
N GLU A 127 7.85 7.29 8.28
CA GLU A 127 8.74 8.07 9.16
C GLU A 127 8.60 9.58 8.98
N PHE A 128 8.18 10.01 7.79
CA PHE A 128 7.96 11.42 7.46
C PHE A 128 6.52 11.88 7.65
N ASP A 129 5.69 11.08 8.33
CA ASP A 129 4.36 11.52 8.78
C ASP A 129 4.54 12.68 9.77
N PRO A 130 4.12 13.91 9.43
CA PRO A 130 4.31 15.05 10.32
C PRO A 130 3.58 14.76 11.64
N LYS A 131 4.32 14.81 12.75
CA LYS A 131 3.84 14.38 14.08
C LYS A 131 2.40 14.83 14.34
N LYS A 132 1.63 13.98 15.05
CA LYS A 132 0.36 14.32 15.70
C LYS A 132 0.55 15.40 16.78
N GLU A 133 0.98 16.59 16.42
CA GLU A 133 0.60 17.77 17.16
C GLU A 133 -0.53 18.42 16.38
N LEU A 134 -1.74 18.28 16.93
CA LEU A 134 -2.81 19.28 16.95
C LEU A 134 -4.07 18.61 17.50
N ALA A 135 -4.14 18.57 18.84
CA ALA A 135 -5.42 18.78 19.50
C ALA A 135 -5.94 20.15 19.02
N GLY A 136 -7.01 20.18 18.22
CA GLY A 136 -7.71 21.45 17.91
C GLY A 136 -8.30 21.63 16.51
N GLY A 137 -7.96 20.80 15.52
CA GLY A 137 -8.38 21.03 14.12
C GLY A 137 -9.44 20.08 13.54
N SER A 138 -9.89 19.07 14.30
CA SER A 138 -10.59 17.91 13.74
C SER A 138 -11.98 18.19 13.13
N LYS A 139 -12.63 19.31 13.50
CA LYS A 139 -13.99 19.61 13.05
C LYS A 139 -14.06 20.20 11.65
N GLN A 140 -13.15 21.09 11.29
CA GLN A 140 -13.17 21.79 10.00
C GLN A 140 -12.85 20.86 8.82
N TRP A 141 -12.08 19.80 9.06
CA TRP A 141 -11.73 18.85 8.01
C TRP A 141 -12.77 17.75 7.80
N ALA A 142 -13.50 17.33 8.84
CA ALA A 142 -14.64 16.43 8.67
C ALA A 142 -15.70 17.01 7.71
N GLU A 143 -15.83 18.34 7.67
CA GLU A 143 -16.69 19.06 6.74
C GLU A 143 -16.09 19.11 5.32
N LEU A 144 -14.80 19.44 5.17
CA LEU A 144 -14.12 19.42 3.86
C LEU A 144 -14.05 18.01 3.23
N PHE A 145 -13.90 16.96 4.05
CA PHE A 145 -13.93 15.55 3.61
C PHE A 145 -15.33 15.12 3.15
N ARG A 146 -16.39 15.66 3.76
CA ARG A 146 -17.78 15.39 3.37
C ARG A 146 -18.14 16.07 2.05
N GLU A 147 -17.65 17.29 1.83
CA GLU A 147 -17.92 18.06 0.60
C GLU A 147 -17.17 17.55 -0.62
N SER A 148 -16.03 16.87 -0.43
CA SER A 148 -15.20 16.36 -1.53
C SER A 148 -15.57 14.94 -2.01
N GLY A 149 -16.64 14.33 -1.47
CA GLY A 149 -17.21 13.07 -1.97
C GLY A 149 -16.36 11.82 -1.69
N PHE A 150 -15.40 11.89 -0.78
CA PHE A 150 -14.52 10.77 -0.44
C PHE A 150 -15.11 9.94 0.70
N PRO A 151 -15.18 8.59 0.58
CA PRO A 151 -15.77 7.74 1.62
C PRO A 151 -14.97 7.85 2.91
N GLU A 152 -15.68 8.01 4.04
CA GLU A 152 -15.11 8.03 5.38
C GLU A 152 -14.20 6.80 5.58
N ALA A 153 -12.95 7.05 5.94
CA ALA A 153 -12.07 5.99 6.42
C ALA A 153 -12.69 5.42 7.70
N SER A 154 -13.20 4.19 7.61
CA SER A 154 -13.79 3.49 8.75
C SER A 154 -12.81 3.51 9.93
N PRO A 155 -13.24 3.92 11.13
CA PRO A 155 -12.39 3.86 12.31
C PRO A 155 -12.03 2.40 12.56
N ARG A 156 -10.73 2.08 12.56
CA ARG A 156 -10.26 0.75 13.00
C ARG A 156 -10.61 0.61 14.49
N SER A 157 -11.46 -0.38 14.80
CA SER A 157 -11.73 -0.86 16.16
C SER A 157 -10.52 -1.58 16.75
#